data_AF-D2DLY6-F1
#
_entry.id   AF-D2DLY6-F1
#
_cell.length_a   1.000
_cell.length_b   1.000
_cell.length_c   1.000
_cell.angle_alpha   90.00
_cell.angle_beta   90.00
_cell.angle_gamma   90.00
#
_symmetry.space_group_name_H-M   'P 1'
#
loop_
_entity.id
_entity.type
_entity.pdbx_description
1 polymer ?
#
loop_
_entity_poly.entity_id
_entity_poly.type
_entity_poly.pdbx_seq_one_letter_code
_entity_poly.pdbx_strand_id
1 'polypeptide(L)'
;MFEIFKKSLFAGLGLAVVTKTKLESALDKLVEEGKMSRSEAEKMGQDLLESGEKQWTDFEARLQETVKGFLANMDICKASDVKKLEKKVKALDMRLKALEEPKVKKADKK
;
A
#
# COMPACT_ATOMS: atom_id res chain seq x y z
N MET A 1 25.04 24.55 3.34
CA MET A 1 25.59 23.96 2.09
C MET A 1 25.24 22.47 1.95
N PHE A 2 25.41 21.67 2.99
CA PHE A 2 25.06 20.24 3.00
C PHE A 2 23.62 19.93 2.50
N GLU A 3 22.62 20.67 2.97
CA GLU A 3 21.22 20.55 2.51
C GLU A 3 21.03 20.78 0.99
N ILE A 4 21.83 21.66 0.39
CA ILE A 4 21.77 21.94 -1.05
C ILE A 4 22.38 20.77 -1.82
N PHE A 5 23.47 20.19 -1.31
CA PHE A 5 24.08 18.98 -1.85
C PHE A 5 23.14 17.77 -1.75
N LYS A 6 22.41 17.66 -0.65
CA LYS A 6 21.36 16.66 -0.48
C LYS A 6 20.31 16.79 -1.56
N LYS A 7 19.76 17.99 -1.74
CA LYS A 7 18.75 18.26 -2.77
C LYS A 7 19.28 18.02 -4.19
N SER A 8 20.53 18.35 -4.50
CA SER A 8 21.12 18.10 -5.82
C SER A 8 21.39 16.62 -6.08
N LEU A 9 21.82 15.85 -5.08
CA LEU A 9 21.91 14.39 -5.15
C LEU A 9 20.55 13.75 -5.42
N PHE A 10 19.51 14.16 -4.68
CA PHE A 10 18.14 13.68 -4.90
C PHE A 10 17.62 14.03 -6.30
N ALA A 11 17.94 15.23 -6.80
CA ALA A 11 17.59 15.63 -8.16
C ALA A 11 18.36 14.85 -9.23
N GLY A 12 19.63 14.51 -8.98
CA GLY A 12 20.49 13.77 -9.91
C GLY A 12 20.21 12.27 -9.95
N LEU A 13 19.78 11.66 -8.84
CA LEU A 13 19.40 10.25 -8.78
C LEU A 13 17.94 10.02 -9.18
N GLY A 14 17.08 11.01 -8.97
CA GLY A 14 15.64 10.91 -9.20
C GLY A 14 14.93 10.03 -8.17
N LEU A 15 13.62 10.25 -7.99
CA LEU A 15 12.77 9.53 -7.04
C LEU A 15 12.66 8.01 -7.32
N ALA A 16 12.94 7.57 -8.55
CA ALA A 16 12.79 6.17 -8.96
C ALA A 16 14.03 5.29 -8.69
N VAL A 17 15.21 5.87 -8.43
CA VAL A 17 16.50 5.14 -8.38
C VAL A 17 17.28 5.42 -7.09
N VAL A 18 16.57 5.74 -6.01
CA VAL A 18 17.20 5.82 -4.68
C VAL A 18 17.35 4.41 -4.13
N THR A 19 18.48 3.76 -4.45
CA THR A 19 18.89 2.48 -3.86
C THR A 19 20.12 2.69 -2.99
N LYS A 20 20.26 1.89 -1.93
CA LYS A 20 21.40 1.98 -0.99
C LYS A 20 22.75 1.97 -1.72
N THR A 21 22.90 1.11 -2.72
CA THR A 21 24.12 1.00 -3.53
C THR A 21 24.40 2.23 -4.40
N LYS A 22 23.36 2.83 -5.01
CA LYS A 22 23.51 4.07 -5.79
C LYS A 22 23.87 5.24 -4.89
N LEU A 23 23.27 5.28 -3.71
CA LEU A 23 23.52 6.31 -2.71
C LEU A 23 24.95 6.25 -2.19
N GLU A 24 25.41 5.07 -1.77
CA GLU A 24 26.79 4.83 -1.34
C GLU A 24 27.78 5.26 -2.42
N SER A 25 27.59 4.83 -3.68
CA SER A 25 28.51 5.23 -4.76
C SER A 25 28.52 6.73 -5.05
N ALA A 26 27.38 7.41 -4.87
CA ALA A 26 27.28 8.83 -5.12
C ALA A 26 27.95 9.64 -4.01
N LEU A 27 27.80 9.21 -2.75
CA LEU A 27 28.48 9.77 -1.59
C LEU A 27 29.99 9.52 -1.67
N ASP A 28 30.42 8.32 -2.06
CA ASP A 28 31.84 7.99 -2.22
C ASP A 28 32.52 8.88 -3.27
N LYS A 29 31.88 9.11 -4.42
CA LYS A 29 32.40 10.05 -5.44
C LYS A 29 32.59 11.46 -4.91
N LEU A 30 31.71 11.92 -4.03
CA LEU A 30 31.81 13.25 -3.43
C LEU A 30 32.97 13.33 -2.42
N VAL A 31 33.28 12.23 -1.75
CA VAL A 31 34.47 12.13 -0.89
C VAL A 31 35.75 12.12 -1.75
N GLU A 32 35.77 11.35 -2.84
CA GLU A 32 36.91 11.28 -3.77
C GLU A 32 37.19 12.63 -4.45
N GLU A 33 36.13 13.37 -4.83
CA GLU A 33 36.25 14.72 -5.40
C GLU A 33 36.63 15.79 -4.35
N GLY A 34 36.80 15.42 -3.09
CA GLY A 34 37.13 16.33 -1.98
C GLY A 34 36.01 17.31 -1.63
N LYS A 35 34.77 17.05 -2.09
CA LYS A 35 33.60 17.91 -1.87
C LYS A 35 32.91 17.63 -0.53
N MET A 36 33.15 16.46 0.08
CA MET A 36 32.73 16.16 1.44
C MET A 36 33.75 15.28 2.15
N SER A 37 33.75 15.33 3.48
CA SER A 37 34.51 14.39 4.30
C SER A 37 33.79 13.04 4.43
N ARG A 38 34.54 11.99 4.77
CA ARG A 38 33.99 10.64 4.99
C ARG A 38 32.95 10.61 6.12
N SER A 39 33.16 11.42 7.15
CA SER A 39 32.21 11.58 8.27
C SER A 39 30.90 12.23 7.84
N GLU A 40 30.96 13.23 6.95
CA GLU A 40 29.75 13.86 6.39
C GLU A 40 28.99 12.90 5.49
N ALA A 41 29.69 12.08 4.70
CA ALA A 41 29.10 11.06 3.85
C ALA A 41 28.28 10.03 4.65
N GLU A 42 28.86 9.47 5.72
CA GLU A 42 28.17 8.51 6.59
C GLU A 42 26.93 9.12 7.23
N LYS A 43 27.05 10.33 7.77
CA LYS A 43 25.94 11.04 8.40
C LYS A 43 24.82 11.32 7.41
N MET A 44 25.18 11.68 6.17
CA MET A 44 24.24 11.89 5.09
C MET A 44 23.51 10.61 4.71
N GLY A 45 24.25 9.51 4.52
CA GLY A 45 23.68 8.21 4.18
C GLY A 45 22.67 7.74 5.23
N GLN A 46 23.02 7.91 6.52
CA GLN A 46 22.15 7.54 7.63
C GLN A 46 20.89 8.43 7.71
N ASP A 47 21.05 9.75 7.60
CA ASP A 47 19.93 10.69 7.56
C ASP A 47 18.97 10.40 6.39
N LEU A 48 19.51 10.00 5.22
CA LEU A 48 18.70 9.64 4.06
C LEU A 48 17.95 8.33 4.27
N LEU A 49 18.58 7.34 4.89
CA LEU A 49 17.91 6.09 5.23
C LEU A 49 16.74 6.33 6.19
N GLU A 50 17.00 7.05 7.28
CA GLU A 50 16.02 7.29 8.35
C GLU A 50 14.88 8.20 7.87
N SER A 51 15.19 9.25 7.11
CA SER A 51 14.16 10.11 6.50
C SER A 51 13.38 9.40 5.38
N GLY A 52 14.04 8.52 4.63
CA GLY A 52 13.43 7.70 3.59
C GLY A 52 12.41 6.71 4.16
N GLU A 53 12.73 5.98 5.23
CA GLU A 53 11.81 5.04 5.88
C GLU A 53 10.54 5.72 6.41
N LYS A 54 10.69 6.87 7.08
CA LYS A 54 9.54 7.68 7.54
C LYS A 54 8.68 8.16 6.38
N GLN A 55 9.29 8.76 5.37
CA GLN A 55 8.56 9.26 4.20
C GLN A 55 7.88 8.14 3.42
N TRP A 56 8.51 6.96 3.34
CA TRP A 56 7.93 5.79 2.69
C TRP A 56 6.70 5.28 3.42
N THR A 57 6.75 5.21 4.75
CA THR A 57 5.61 4.79 5.58
C THR A 57 4.42 5.74 5.43
N ASP A 58 4.67 7.06 5.50
CA ASP A 58 3.64 8.07 5.31
C ASP A 58 3.08 8.05 3.88
N PHE A 59 3.94 7.82 2.89
CA PHE A 59 3.54 7.68 1.49
C PHE A 59 2.67 6.45 1.27
N GLU A 60 3.05 5.30 1.82
CA GLU A 60 2.27 4.05 1.73
C GLU A 60 0.89 4.21 2.37
N ALA A 61 0.81 4.86 3.54
CA ALA A 61 -0.46 5.15 4.20
C ALA A 61 -1.37 6.05 3.34
N ARG A 62 -0.83 7.14 2.79
CA ARG A 62 -1.57 8.06 1.90
C ARG A 62 -1.98 7.39 0.60
N LEU A 63 -1.11 6.55 0.03
CA LEU A 63 -1.40 5.81 -1.19
C LEU A 63 -2.52 4.79 -0.93
N GLN A 64 -2.46 4.06 0.18
CA GLN A 64 -3.50 3.11 0.56
C GLN A 64 -4.84 3.81 0.79
N GLU A 65 -4.85 4.99 1.41
CA GLU A 65 -6.05 5.80 1.61
C GLU A 65 -6.59 6.33 0.28
N THR A 66 -5.73 6.82 -0.61
CA THR A 66 -6.12 7.30 -1.95
C THR A 66 -6.73 6.18 -2.78
N VAL A 67 -6.08 5.01 -2.82
CA VAL A 67 -6.57 3.83 -3.54
C VAL A 67 -7.87 3.33 -2.92
N LYS A 68 -7.98 3.27 -1.60
CA LYS A 68 -9.25 2.90 -0.92
C LYS A 68 -10.36 3.90 -1.23
N GLY A 69 -10.07 5.20 -1.23
CA GLY A 69 -11.03 6.25 -1.57
C GLY A 69 -11.49 6.15 -3.03
N PHE A 70 -10.56 5.92 -3.96
CA PHE A 70 -10.89 5.70 -5.36
C PHE A 70 -11.73 4.43 -5.57
N LEU A 71 -11.35 3.33 -4.92
CA LEU A 71 -12.12 2.07 -4.95
C LEU A 71 -13.47 2.15 -4.25
N ALA A 72 -13.66 3.06 -3.28
CA ALA A 72 -14.95 3.29 -2.64
C ALA A 72 -15.87 4.20 -3.48
N ASN A 73 -15.30 5.09 -4.29
CA ASN A 73 -16.03 5.93 -5.22
C ASN A 73 -16.39 5.20 -6.53
N MET A 74 -15.64 4.15 -6.87
CA MET A 74 -16.11 3.16 -7.85
C MET A 74 -17.05 2.19 -7.14
N ASP A 75 -18.16 1.80 -7.76
CA ASP A 75 -19.13 0.84 -7.22
C ASP A 75 -18.58 -0.61 -7.25
N ILE A 76 -17.32 -0.78 -6.85
CA ILE A 76 -16.59 -2.06 -6.84
C ILE A 76 -16.87 -2.73 -5.50
N CYS A 77 -17.84 -3.64 -5.50
CA CYS A 77 -18.11 -4.52 -4.38
C CYS A 77 -16.84 -5.30 -4.00
N LYS A 78 -16.44 -5.26 -2.72
CA LYS A 78 -15.35 -6.12 -2.23
C LYS A 78 -15.75 -7.58 -2.36
N ALA A 79 -14.80 -8.46 -2.67
CA ALA A 79 -15.03 -9.91 -2.71
C ALA A 79 -15.63 -10.46 -1.40
N SER A 80 -15.36 -9.81 -0.27
CA SER A 80 -15.97 -10.12 1.04
C SER A 80 -17.48 -9.88 1.08
N ASP A 81 -17.95 -8.84 0.41
CA ASP A 81 -19.36 -8.43 0.42
C ASP A 81 -20.18 -9.35 -0.48
N VAL A 82 -19.60 -9.77 -1.62
CA VAL A 82 -20.17 -10.82 -2.49
C VAL A 82 -20.33 -12.14 -1.72
N LYS A 83 -19.31 -12.59 -0.97
CA LYS A 83 -19.39 -13.80 -0.14
C LYS A 83 -20.44 -13.68 0.97
N LYS A 84 -20.61 -12.50 1.57
CA LYS A 84 -21.67 -12.24 2.56
C LYS A 84 -23.05 -12.34 1.92
N LEU A 85 -23.23 -11.79 0.71
CA LEU A 85 -24.46 -11.91 -0.06
C LEU A 85 -24.76 -13.37 -0.39
N GLU A 86 -23.77 -14.13 -0.87
CA GLU A 86 -23.94 -15.54 -1.21
C GLU A 86 -24.39 -16.39 0.00
N LYS A 87 -23.81 -16.13 1.18
CA LYS A 87 -24.24 -16.79 2.42
C LYS A 87 -25.69 -16.44 2.80
N LYS A 88 -26.08 -15.17 2.64
CA LYS A 88 -27.45 -14.72 2.89
C LYS A 88 -28.43 -15.38 1.91
N VAL A 89 -28.09 -15.44 0.63
CA VAL A 89 -28.89 -16.12 -0.40
C VAL A 89 -29.06 -17.60 -0.06
N LYS A 90 -27.98 -18.31 0.25
CA LYS A 90 -28.06 -19.72 0.67
C LYS A 90 -28.93 -19.94 1.92
N ALA A 91 -28.84 -19.04 2.91
CA ALA A 91 -29.67 -19.12 4.10
C ALA A 91 -31.16 -18.86 3.80
N LEU A 92 -31.45 -17.95 2.87
CA LEU A 92 -32.81 -17.69 2.41
C LEU A 92 -33.36 -18.87 1.58
N ASP A 93 -32.55 -19.46 0.71
CA ASP A 93 -32.93 -20.66 -0.06
C ASP A 93 -33.25 -21.85 0.87
N MET A 94 -32.45 -22.05 1.92
CA MET A 94 -32.74 -23.07 2.93
C MET A 94 -34.06 -22.81 3.67
N ARG A 95 -34.33 -21.55 4.01
CA ARG A 95 -35.61 -21.16 4.66
C ARG A 95 -36.79 -21.32 3.71
N LEU A 96 -36.66 -20.93 2.44
CA LEU A 96 -37.68 -21.13 1.42
C LEU A 96 -38.02 -22.61 1.26
N LYS A 97 -37.00 -23.48 1.10
CA LYS A 97 -37.22 -24.93 1.04
C LYS A 97 -37.93 -25.48 2.27
N ALA A 98 -37.53 -25.05 3.47
CA ALA A 98 -38.18 -25.44 4.71
C ALA A 98 -39.63 -24.92 4.86
N LEU A 99 -39.98 -23.80 4.21
CA LEU A 99 -41.35 -23.27 4.17
C LEU A 99 -42.21 -23.86 3.04
N GLU A 100 -41.61 -24.37 1.97
CA GLU A 100 -42.31 -25.01 0.85
C GLU A 100 -42.68 -26.48 1.16
N GLU A 101 -41.84 -27.23 1.89
CA GLU A 101 -42.14 -28.60 2.32
C GLU A 101 -43.43 -28.79 3.17
N PRO A 102 -43.83 -27.89 4.09
CA PRO A 102 -45.06 -28.06 4.87
C PRO A 102 -46.36 -27.79 4.08
N LYS A 103 -46.31 -27.24 2.86
CA LYS A 103 -47.53 -27.01 2.05
C LYS A 103 -47.94 -28.20 1.18
N VAL A 104 -47.01 -29.04 0.74
CA VAL A 104 -47.34 -30.20 -0.13
C VAL A 104 -48.00 -31.34 0.66
N LYS A 105 -47.70 -31.51 1.96
CA LYS A 105 -48.26 -32.62 2.77
C LYS A 105 -49.66 -32.38 3.34
N LYS A 106 -50.26 -31.19 3.18
CA LYS A 106 -51.61 -30.87 3.71
C LYS A 106 -52.72 -30.82 2.66
N ALA A 107 -52.42 -30.96 1.37
CA ALA A 107 -53.44 -31.00 0.32
C ALA A 107 -53.98 -32.42 0.02
N ASP A 108 -53.32 -33.49 0.51
CA ASP A 108 -53.65 -34.89 0.18
C ASP A 108 -54.16 -35.75 1.35
N LYS A 109 -54.66 -35.14 2.44
CA LYS A 109 -55.48 -35.88 3.41
C LYS A 109 -56.95 -35.47 3.28
N LYS A 110 -57.56 -36.15 2.30
CA LYS A 110 -58.93 -36.68 2.26
C LYS A 110 -59.73 -36.56 3.56
#